data_AF-A0A7C1ELV9-F1
#
_entry.id   AF-A0A7C1ELV9-F1
#
_cell.length_a   1.000
_cell.length_b   1.000
_cell.length_c   1.000
_cell.angle_alpha   90.00
_cell.angle_beta   90.00
_cell.angle_gamma   90.00
#
_symmetry.space_group_name_H-M   'P 1'
#
loop_
_entity.id
_entity.type
_entity.pdbx_description
1 polymer ?
#
loop_
_entity_poly.entity_id
_entity_poly.type
_entity_poly.pdbx_seq_one_letter_code
_entity_poly.pdbx_strand_id
1 'polypeptide(L)'
;MKMVKILFKAVLAGIMGWGFTVPIGICQLQNPAREDTLVKFAPECILDSCREAERKFRIFLARFSPKELRDTTFLRKSGLRVESYWTGNMGLDSAEYAVIYYRCFESSYLTIFKKNPKQKQEFLWQSSDFGIGVKFGRLGEPEDVNNDGTKEIFFYHPERNAMDTTLELYAWNGTTAHPIGRITGNSLEIKDVTGDGLKEIIANHNRYIWNHLGDTLATESEFYRWNGKAFQRYDSKKTLTPIKN
;
A
#
# COMPACT_ATOMS: atom_id res chain seq x y z
N MET A 1 24.47 -32.11 38.74
CA MET A 1 24.20 -31.78 37.32
C MET A 1 24.87 -30.45 36.98
N LYS A 2 25.94 -30.49 36.19
CA LYS A 2 26.71 -29.30 35.79
C LYS A 2 26.25 -28.87 34.40
N MET A 3 25.71 -27.65 34.28
CA MET A 3 25.36 -27.06 32.99
C MET A 3 26.62 -26.70 32.20
N VAL A 4 26.61 -27.09 30.94
CA VAL A 4 27.64 -26.84 29.93
C VAL A 4 27.60 -25.37 29.51
N LYS A 5 28.72 -24.66 29.66
CA LYS A 5 28.94 -23.34 29.04
C LYS A 5 29.45 -23.58 27.61
N ILE A 6 28.67 -23.19 26.60
CA ILE A 6 29.14 -23.13 25.22
C ILE A 6 29.86 -21.79 25.02
N LEU A 7 31.16 -21.88 24.71
CA LEU A 7 32.03 -20.76 24.37
C LEU A 7 32.07 -20.63 22.84
N PHE A 8 31.62 -19.51 22.27
CA PHE A 8 31.84 -19.20 20.85
C PHE A 8 32.99 -18.19 20.72
N LYS A 9 34.11 -18.66 20.16
CA LYS A 9 35.28 -17.84 19.80
C LYS A 9 34.94 -17.01 18.55
N ALA A 10 35.01 -15.69 18.65
CA ALA A 10 35.09 -14.80 17.50
C ALA A 10 36.54 -14.76 16.99
N VAL A 11 36.73 -15.05 15.71
CA VAL A 11 38.01 -14.85 15.01
C VAL A 11 38.10 -13.37 14.65
N LEU A 12 39.01 -12.66 15.31
CA LEU A 12 39.46 -11.32 14.91
C LEU A 12 40.86 -11.46 14.32
N ALA A 13 40.94 -11.41 12.99
CA ALA A 13 42.11 -11.03 12.22
C ALA A 13 41.55 -10.13 11.11
N GLY A 14 41.98 -8.89 10.88
CA GLY A 14 43.24 -8.24 11.20
C GLY A 14 43.62 -7.46 9.95
N ILE A 15 43.02 -6.28 9.75
CA ILE A 15 43.48 -5.28 8.78
C ILE A 15 43.35 -3.91 9.44
N MET A 16 44.47 -3.43 9.99
CA MET A 16 44.67 -2.02 10.34
C MET A 16 45.11 -1.29 9.09
N GLY A 17 44.35 -0.27 8.69
CA GLY A 17 44.72 0.63 7.61
C GLY A 17 43.67 1.71 7.40
N TRP A 18 43.85 2.84 8.08
CA TRP A 18 43.23 4.14 7.77
C TRP A 18 41.71 4.25 7.99
N GLY A 19 41.34 4.62 9.22
CA GLY A 19 40.55 5.83 9.45
C GLY A 19 39.13 5.93 8.87
N PHE A 20 38.34 4.85 8.87
CA PHE A 20 36.87 4.96 8.90
C PHE A 20 36.30 3.86 9.80
N THR A 21 36.04 4.18 11.07
CA THR A 21 35.10 3.40 11.88
C THR A 21 33.70 3.66 11.34
N VAL A 22 33.26 2.85 10.39
CA VAL A 22 31.82 2.70 10.14
C VAL A 22 31.27 1.95 11.36
N PRO A 23 30.32 2.50 12.13
CA PRO A 23 29.67 1.72 13.17
C PRO A 23 28.88 0.60 12.49
N ILE A 24 29.45 -0.60 12.44
CA ILE A 24 28.66 -1.80 12.17
C ILE A 24 27.80 -2.00 13.41
N GLY A 25 26.58 -1.44 13.37
CA GLY A 25 25.57 -1.67 14.39
C GLY A 25 25.20 -3.14 14.40
N ILE A 26 25.80 -3.91 15.30
CA ILE A 26 25.34 -5.26 15.61
C ILE A 26 24.01 -5.09 16.37
N CYS A 27 22.88 -5.21 15.66
CA CYS A 27 21.56 -5.16 16.27
C CYS A 27 21.37 -6.45 17.10
N GLN A 28 21.69 -6.42 18.40
CA GLN A 28 21.32 -7.49 19.33
C GLN A 28 19.82 -7.41 19.62
N LEU A 29 19.08 -8.46 19.26
CA LEU A 29 17.72 -8.70 19.76
C LEU A 29 17.80 -8.92 21.28
N GLN A 30 17.63 -7.85 22.07
CA GLN A 30 17.37 -8.02 23.50
C GLN A 30 15.98 -8.61 23.68
N ASN A 31 15.96 -9.77 24.34
CA ASN A 31 14.79 -10.58 24.66
C ASN A 31 13.72 -9.73 25.41
N PRO A 32 12.50 -9.54 24.89
CA PRO A 32 11.50 -8.69 25.53
C PRO A 32 10.80 -9.50 26.62
N ALA A 33 11.31 -9.45 27.83
CA ALA A 33 10.64 -10.04 29.01
C ALA A 33 9.65 -9.07 29.69
N ARG A 34 9.30 -7.93 29.07
CA ARG A 34 8.30 -6.98 29.59
C ARG A 34 7.48 -6.36 28.46
N GLU A 35 6.16 -6.53 28.53
CA GLU A 35 5.18 -6.10 27.51
C GLU A 35 5.04 -4.58 27.36
N ASP A 36 5.63 -3.76 28.25
CA ASP A 36 5.34 -2.30 28.28
C ASP A 36 6.50 -1.38 27.89
N THR A 37 7.58 -1.91 27.29
CA THR A 37 8.72 -1.06 26.88
C THR A 37 8.66 -0.81 25.38
N LEU A 38 8.21 0.39 24.98
CA LEU A 38 8.42 0.91 23.62
C LEU A 38 9.93 0.97 23.35
N VAL A 39 10.46 -0.08 22.72
CA VAL A 39 11.85 -0.12 22.27
C VAL A 39 11.99 0.93 21.17
N LYS A 40 12.64 2.05 21.48
CA LYS A 40 13.11 3.01 20.48
C LYS A 40 14.23 2.34 19.69
N PHE A 41 13.88 1.68 18.60
CA PHE A 41 14.86 1.18 17.64
C PHE A 41 15.57 2.36 16.98
N ALA A 42 16.89 2.28 16.83
CA ALA A 42 17.62 3.20 15.97
C ALA A 42 17.07 3.08 14.54
N PRO A 43 16.83 4.19 13.81
CA PRO A 43 16.20 4.18 12.48
C PRO A 43 16.87 3.21 11.48
N GLU A 44 18.18 3.07 11.58
CA GLU A 44 18.99 2.18 10.74
C GLU A 44 18.71 0.68 11.03
N CYS A 45 18.52 0.28 12.29
CA CYS A 45 18.11 -1.09 12.65
C CYS A 45 16.63 -1.38 12.25
N ILE A 46 15.77 -0.36 12.14
CA ILE A 46 14.39 -0.54 11.64
C ILE A 46 14.40 -0.84 10.14
N LEU A 47 15.25 -0.15 9.37
CA LEU A 47 15.31 -0.32 7.92
C LEU A 47 15.88 -1.70 7.52
N ASP A 48 16.94 -2.17 8.17
CA ASP A 48 17.50 -3.50 7.89
C ASP A 48 16.58 -4.64 8.34
N SER A 49 15.87 -4.46 9.47
CA SER A 49 14.85 -5.41 9.91
C SER A 49 13.63 -5.40 8.99
N CYS A 50 13.21 -4.25 8.44
CA CYS A 50 12.17 -4.19 7.41
C CYS A 50 12.60 -4.87 6.12
N ARG A 51 13.78 -4.59 5.59
CA ARG A 51 14.27 -5.22 4.36
C ARG A 51 14.35 -6.74 4.50
N GLU A 52 14.81 -7.24 5.64
CA GLU A 52 14.87 -8.68 5.89
C GLU A 52 13.48 -9.28 6.15
N ALA A 53 12.58 -8.57 6.86
CA ALA A 53 11.19 -8.98 7.04
C ALA A 53 10.45 -9.02 5.70
N GLU A 54 10.62 -8.00 4.87
CA GLU A 54 10.11 -7.87 3.52
C GLU A 54 10.66 -8.99 2.62
N ARG A 55 11.98 -9.24 2.65
CA ARG A 55 12.59 -10.36 1.91
C ARG A 55 11.99 -11.71 2.33
N LYS A 56 11.89 -11.96 3.63
CA LYS A 56 11.24 -13.18 4.17
C LYS A 56 9.77 -13.25 3.80
N PHE A 57 9.09 -12.12 3.75
CA PHE A 57 7.69 -12.04 3.36
C PHE A 57 7.47 -12.27 1.88
N ARG A 58 8.33 -11.77 1.00
CA ARG A 58 8.30 -12.13 -0.43
C ARG A 58 8.47 -13.64 -0.61
N ILE A 59 9.41 -14.25 0.12
CA ILE A 59 9.61 -15.71 0.12
C ILE A 59 8.39 -16.45 0.69
N PHE A 60 7.77 -15.90 1.73
CA PHE A 60 6.54 -16.41 2.32
C PHE A 60 5.39 -16.33 1.30
N LEU A 61 5.04 -15.15 0.79
CA LEU A 61 4.00 -14.94 -0.20
C LEU A 61 4.15 -15.86 -1.42
N ALA A 62 5.37 -16.03 -1.93
CA ALA A 62 5.63 -16.94 -3.05
C ALA A 62 5.22 -18.40 -2.80
N ARG A 63 5.06 -18.83 -1.54
CA ARG A 63 4.79 -20.23 -1.14
C ARG A 63 3.36 -20.48 -0.70
N PHE A 64 2.58 -19.46 -0.35
CA PHE A 64 1.25 -19.64 0.24
C PHE A 64 0.14 -19.27 -0.75
N SER A 65 -1.02 -19.91 -0.64
CA SER A 65 -2.23 -19.57 -1.37
C SER A 65 -2.92 -18.34 -0.75
N PRO A 66 -3.74 -17.59 -1.50
CA PRO A 66 -4.51 -16.46 -0.96
C PRO A 66 -5.40 -16.81 0.25
N LYS A 67 -5.83 -18.07 0.35
CA LYS A 67 -6.60 -18.57 1.50
C LYS A 67 -5.73 -18.67 2.76
N GLU A 68 -4.45 -19.03 2.62
CA GLU A 68 -3.48 -19.11 3.71
C GLU A 68 -2.97 -17.73 4.15
N LEU A 69 -3.03 -16.72 3.28
CA LEU A 69 -2.75 -15.33 3.65
C LEU A 69 -3.76 -14.74 4.65
N ARG A 70 -4.92 -15.38 4.84
CA ARG A 70 -5.89 -15.00 5.87
C ARG A 70 -5.43 -15.37 7.28
N ASP A 71 -4.49 -16.30 7.44
CA ASP A 71 -3.91 -16.64 8.74
C ASP A 71 -2.80 -15.63 9.11
N THR A 72 -3.25 -14.51 9.68
CA THR A 72 -2.40 -13.36 10.02
C THR A 72 -1.41 -13.62 11.17
N THR A 73 -1.45 -14.80 11.80
CA THR A 73 -0.67 -15.11 13.01
C THR A 73 0.83 -15.11 12.75
N PHE A 74 1.25 -15.63 11.58
CA PHE A 74 2.66 -15.60 11.17
C PHE A 74 3.13 -14.17 10.83
N LEU A 75 2.26 -13.40 10.17
CA LEU A 75 2.57 -12.04 9.71
C LEU A 75 2.83 -11.09 10.87
N ARG A 76 2.01 -11.17 11.93
CA ARG A 76 2.16 -10.33 13.13
C ARG A 76 3.54 -10.48 13.79
N LYS A 77 4.12 -11.69 13.83
CA LYS A 77 5.44 -11.92 14.43
C LYS A 77 6.59 -11.34 13.61
N SER A 78 6.37 -11.05 12.32
CA SER A 78 7.38 -10.50 11.42
C SER A 78 7.40 -8.97 11.35
N GLY A 79 6.54 -8.28 12.11
CA GLY A 79 6.38 -6.82 12.01
C GLY A 79 5.60 -6.36 10.77
N LEU A 80 5.05 -7.32 10.01
CA LEU A 80 4.28 -7.07 8.81
C LEU A 80 2.79 -7.19 9.07
N ARG A 81 2.03 -6.28 8.46
CA ARG A 81 0.59 -6.26 8.55
C ARG A 81 0.00 -6.14 7.17
N VAL A 82 -0.65 -7.19 6.68
CA VAL A 82 -1.49 -7.11 5.49
C VAL A 82 -2.74 -6.35 5.87
N GLU A 83 -2.98 -5.24 5.18
CA GLU A 83 -4.13 -4.36 5.44
C GLU A 83 -5.27 -4.65 4.45
N SER A 84 -4.95 -4.98 3.20
CA SER A 84 -5.94 -5.42 2.22
C SER A 84 -5.31 -6.28 1.12
N TYR A 85 -6.10 -7.11 0.47
CA TYR A 85 -5.67 -7.91 -0.68
C TYR A 85 -6.83 -8.12 -1.65
N TRP A 86 -6.50 -8.37 -2.90
CA TRP A 86 -7.42 -8.78 -3.94
C TRP A 86 -6.84 -9.95 -4.73
N THR A 87 -7.69 -10.82 -5.25
CA THR A 87 -7.30 -11.90 -6.17
C THR A 87 -8.27 -12.02 -7.32
N GLY A 88 -7.76 -12.20 -8.54
CA GLY A 88 -8.59 -12.38 -9.72
C GLY A 88 -7.82 -12.18 -11.01
N ASN A 89 -8.56 -12.14 -12.11
CA ASN A 89 -7.98 -11.91 -13.44
C ASN A 89 -7.84 -10.41 -13.73
N MET A 90 -6.68 -10.01 -14.26
CA MET A 90 -6.33 -8.61 -14.59
C MET A 90 -6.60 -8.23 -16.06
N GLY A 91 -7.15 -9.11 -16.88
CA GLY A 91 -7.49 -8.85 -18.29
C GLY A 91 -6.37 -9.14 -19.31
N LEU A 92 -5.10 -9.23 -18.87
CA LEU A 92 -3.95 -9.43 -19.78
C LEU A 92 -3.78 -10.85 -20.32
N ASP A 93 -4.17 -11.84 -19.52
CA ASP A 93 -4.10 -13.25 -19.85
C ASP A 93 -5.14 -14.02 -19.03
N SER A 94 -5.18 -15.35 -19.13
CA SER A 94 -6.09 -16.18 -18.32
C SER A 94 -5.56 -16.46 -16.90
N ALA A 95 -4.43 -15.84 -16.49
CA ALA A 95 -3.86 -16.08 -15.18
C ALA A 95 -4.66 -15.37 -14.08
N GLU A 96 -4.56 -15.92 -12.87
CA GLU A 96 -5.04 -15.27 -11.66
C GLU A 96 -3.89 -14.49 -11.03
N TYR A 97 -4.17 -13.29 -10.55
CA TYR A 97 -3.21 -12.42 -9.90
C TYR A 97 -3.61 -12.23 -8.44
N ALA A 98 -2.64 -11.91 -7.59
CA ALA A 98 -2.87 -11.46 -6.23
C ALA A 98 -2.23 -10.08 -6.06
N VAL A 99 -3.02 -9.12 -5.62
CA VAL A 99 -2.57 -7.76 -5.29
C VAL A 99 -2.67 -7.60 -3.78
N ILE A 100 -1.58 -7.23 -3.13
CA ILE A 100 -1.47 -7.20 -1.67
C ILE A 100 -0.96 -5.84 -1.23
N TYR A 101 -1.75 -5.19 -0.39
CA TYR A 101 -1.34 -3.99 0.34
C TYR A 101 -0.98 -4.36 1.77
N TYR A 102 0.25 -4.05 2.17
CA TYR A 102 0.76 -4.36 3.49
C TYR A 102 1.67 -3.26 4.02
N ARG A 103 1.88 -3.28 5.33
CA ARG A 103 2.73 -2.35 6.05
C ARG A 103 3.89 -3.06 6.71
N CYS A 104 5.06 -2.44 6.66
CA CYS A 104 6.23 -2.76 7.49
C CYS A 104 6.51 -1.55 8.37
N PHE A 105 6.15 -1.63 9.66
CA PHE A 105 6.20 -0.49 10.59
C PHE A 105 5.46 0.75 10.06
N GLU A 106 6.18 1.80 9.69
CA GLU A 106 5.60 3.06 9.20
C GLU A 106 5.53 3.14 7.67
N SER A 107 6.16 2.19 6.97
CA SER A 107 6.18 2.12 5.51
C SER A 107 5.05 1.23 4.98
N SER A 108 4.57 1.59 3.80
CA SER A 108 3.40 1.02 3.15
C SER A 108 3.75 0.56 1.74
N TYR A 109 3.36 -0.66 1.38
CA TYR A 109 3.74 -1.28 0.11
C TYR A 109 2.55 -1.95 -0.58
N LEU A 110 2.54 -1.85 -1.90
CA LEU A 110 1.66 -2.58 -2.79
C LEU A 110 2.50 -3.59 -3.55
N THR A 111 2.06 -4.85 -3.63
CA THR A 111 2.79 -5.89 -4.37
C THR A 111 1.84 -6.74 -5.19
N ILE A 112 2.28 -7.12 -6.39
CA ILE A 112 1.51 -7.92 -7.34
C ILE A 112 2.23 -9.24 -7.61
N PHE A 113 1.47 -10.32 -7.53
CA PHE A 113 1.92 -11.67 -7.83
C PHE A 113 1.10 -12.27 -8.96
N LYS A 114 1.75 -13.02 -9.85
CA LYS A 114 1.08 -13.92 -10.77
C LYS A 114 0.94 -15.29 -10.12
N LYS A 115 -0.28 -15.81 -10.07
CA LYS A 115 -0.55 -17.17 -9.62
C LYS A 115 -0.28 -18.12 -10.76
N ASN A 116 0.79 -18.90 -10.64
CA ASN A 116 1.06 -19.99 -11.56
C ASN A 116 0.49 -21.29 -10.99
N PRO A 117 -0.46 -21.97 -11.65
CA PRO A 117 -1.01 -23.23 -11.15
C PRO A 117 0.00 -24.39 -11.14
N LYS A 118 1.14 -24.26 -11.84
CA LYS A 118 2.20 -25.28 -11.92
C LYS A 118 3.48 -24.92 -11.16
N GLN A 119 3.61 -23.69 -10.65
CA GLN A 119 4.80 -23.20 -9.93
C GLN A 119 4.41 -22.36 -8.70
N LYS A 120 5.39 -22.09 -7.83
CA LYS A 120 5.28 -21.08 -6.76
C LYS A 120 4.88 -19.71 -7.36
N GLN A 121 4.26 -18.84 -6.58
CA GLN A 121 3.82 -17.53 -7.09
C GLN A 121 5.01 -16.73 -7.64
N GLU A 122 4.79 -16.04 -8.75
CA GLU A 122 5.82 -15.17 -9.36
C GLU A 122 5.62 -13.74 -8.86
N PHE A 123 6.66 -13.18 -8.23
CA PHE A 123 6.68 -11.77 -7.86
C PHE A 123 6.90 -10.93 -9.12
N LEU A 124 6.03 -9.95 -9.35
CA LEU A 124 6.13 -9.11 -10.55
C LEU A 124 6.57 -7.70 -10.21
N TRP A 125 5.91 -7.07 -9.24
CA TRP A 125 6.11 -5.65 -8.98
C TRP A 125 5.79 -5.25 -7.53
N GLN A 126 6.48 -4.22 -7.05
CA GLN A 126 6.18 -3.55 -5.79
C GLN A 126 6.34 -2.04 -5.92
N SER A 127 5.43 -1.29 -5.28
CA SER A 127 5.49 0.16 -5.21
C SER A 127 6.71 0.65 -4.41
N SER A 128 7.11 1.90 -4.63
CA SER A 128 7.85 2.64 -3.60
C SER A 128 6.96 2.80 -2.34
N ASP A 129 7.59 3.10 -1.21
CA ASP A 129 6.86 3.42 0.02
C ASP A 129 5.85 4.55 -0.25
N PHE A 130 4.56 4.31 0.02
CA PHE A 130 3.51 5.35 -0.07
C PHE A 130 3.68 6.45 0.99
N GLY A 131 4.68 6.30 1.85
CA GLY A 131 5.13 7.31 2.79
C GLY A 131 4.68 7.00 4.22
N ILE A 132 5.46 7.55 5.14
CA ILE A 132 5.22 7.45 6.58
C ILE A 132 3.82 7.99 6.90
N GLY A 133 2.93 7.14 7.39
CA GLY A 133 1.66 7.55 7.97
C GLY A 133 0.41 7.26 7.14
N VAL A 134 0.49 6.54 6.02
CA VAL A 134 -0.68 5.90 5.41
C VAL A 134 -1.12 4.73 6.30
N LYS A 135 -1.82 5.05 7.39
CA LYS A 135 -2.14 4.08 8.44
C LYS A 135 -3.20 3.06 8.02
N PHE A 136 -4.05 3.44 7.06
CA PHE A 136 -5.17 2.64 6.57
C PHE A 136 -5.25 2.82 5.06
N GLY A 137 -5.14 1.74 4.30
CA GLY A 137 -5.29 1.77 2.86
C GLY A 137 -6.14 0.58 2.44
N ARG A 138 -6.90 0.74 1.37
CA ARG A 138 -7.80 -0.29 0.86
C ARG A 138 -7.62 -0.41 -0.63
N LEU A 139 -7.43 -1.65 -1.08
CA LEU A 139 -7.52 -1.99 -2.49
C LEU A 139 -8.99 -1.96 -2.93
N GLY A 140 -9.25 -1.23 -4.01
CA GLY A 140 -10.46 -1.40 -4.79
C GLY A 140 -10.40 -2.70 -5.60
N GLU A 141 -11.55 -3.13 -6.10
CA GLU A 141 -11.58 -4.18 -7.11
C GLU A 141 -11.01 -3.62 -8.42
N PRO A 142 -9.99 -4.25 -9.02
CA PRO A 142 -9.50 -3.84 -10.34
C PRO A 142 -10.60 -3.85 -11.39
N GLU A 143 -10.64 -2.81 -12.21
CA GLU A 143 -11.66 -2.57 -13.23
C GLU A 143 -10.97 -1.95 -14.44
N ASP A 144 -11.44 -2.29 -15.63
CA ASP A 144 -11.00 -1.68 -16.89
C ASP A 144 -11.70 -0.32 -17.02
N VAL A 145 -10.96 0.76 -16.74
CA VAL A 145 -11.51 2.12 -16.70
C VAL A 145 -11.26 2.90 -17.97
N ASN A 146 -10.30 2.47 -18.78
CA ASN A 146 -9.92 3.09 -20.03
C ASN A 146 -10.41 2.31 -21.26
N ASN A 147 -11.13 1.21 -21.06
CA ASN A 147 -11.70 0.32 -22.06
C ASN A 147 -10.64 -0.30 -22.99
N ASP A 148 -9.46 -0.63 -22.46
CA ASP A 148 -8.36 -1.26 -23.20
C ASP A 148 -8.29 -2.79 -23.05
N GLY A 149 -9.19 -3.37 -22.24
CA GLY A 149 -9.26 -4.79 -21.91
C GLY A 149 -8.40 -5.19 -20.71
N THR A 150 -7.58 -4.29 -20.18
CA THR A 150 -6.77 -4.46 -18.98
C THR A 150 -7.43 -3.78 -17.80
N LYS A 151 -7.29 -4.37 -16.61
CA LYS A 151 -7.84 -3.77 -15.38
C LYS A 151 -6.80 -2.91 -14.68
N GLU A 152 -7.21 -1.72 -14.28
CA GLU A 152 -6.41 -0.82 -13.44
C GLU A 152 -6.50 -1.20 -11.96
N ILE A 153 -5.46 -0.86 -11.20
CA ILE A 153 -5.42 -1.07 -9.75
C ILE A 153 -5.79 0.23 -9.05
N PHE A 154 -6.75 0.14 -8.13
CA PHE A 154 -7.16 1.25 -7.28
C PHE A 154 -6.61 1.07 -5.87
N PHE A 155 -5.91 2.09 -5.39
CA PHE A 155 -5.45 2.16 -4.01
C PHE A 155 -6.04 3.40 -3.33
N TYR A 156 -6.95 3.16 -2.39
CA TYR A 156 -7.58 4.21 -1.58
C TYR A 156 -6.84 4.37 -0.27
N HIS A 157 -6.50 5.60 0.09
CA HIS A 157 -5.91 5.90 1.39
C HIS A 157 -6.28 7.31 1.88
N PRO A 158 -6.41 7.55 3.19
CA PRO A 158 -6.68 8.89 3.70
C PRO A 158 -5.45 9.78 3.51
N GLU A 159 -5.67 11.07 3.32
CA GLU A 159 -4.59 12.05 3.48
C GLU A 159 -4.31 12.29 4.96
N ARG A 160 -3.03 12.46 5.30
CA ARG A 160 -2.50 12.42 6.68
C ARG A 160 -3.18 13.39 7.66
N ASN A 161 -3.85 14.44 7.15
CA ASN A 161 -4.50 15.49 7.94
C ASN A 161 -5.83 15.99 7.33
N ALA A 162 -6.46 15.23 6.42
CA ALA A 162 -7.69 15.66 5.77
C ALA A 162 -8.85 14.68 6.03
N MET A 163 -10.08 15.18 5.91
CA MET A 163 -11.26 14.31 5.75
C MET A 163 -11.31 13.67 4.35
N ASP A 164 -10.29 13.91 3.54
CA ASP A 164 -10.23 13.48 2.15
C ASP A 164 -9.53 12.12 2.04
N THR A 165 -10.07 11.31 1.14
CA THR A 165 -9.46 10.08 0.66
C THR A 165 -8.76 10.38 -0.65
N THR A 166 -7.52 9.93 -0.79
CA THR A 166 -6.81 9.85 -2.06
C THR A 166 -7.06 8.48 -2.69
N LEU A 167 -7.43 8.49 -3.96
CA LEU A 167 -7.33 7.36 -4.86
C LEU A 167 -6.08 7.52 -5.73
N GLU A 168 -5.20 6.54 -5.64
CA GLU A 168 -4.13 6.34 -6.60
C GLU A 168 -4.51 5.23 -7.59
N LEU A 169 -4.35 5.53 -8.88
CA LEU A 169 -4.66 4.62 -9.97
C LEU A 169 -3.37 4.18 -10.65
N TYR A 170 -3.28 2.88 -10.90
CA TYR A 170 -2.14 2.28 -11.57
C TYR A 170 -2.57 1.45 -12.79
N ALA A 171 -2.01 1.75 -13.96
CA ALA A 171 -2.11 0.88 -15.14
C ALA A 171 -1.19 -0.32 -14.96
N TRP A 172 -1.68 -1.51 -15.30
CA TRP A 172 -0.95 -2.76 -15.18
C TRP A 172 -0.57 -3.28 -16.57
N ASN A 173 0.72 -3.53 -16.84
CA ASN A 173 1.17 -4.05 -18.14
C ASN A 173 1.59 -5.53 -18.12
N GLY A 174 1.35 -6.22 -17.01
CA GLY A 174 1.70 -7.65 -16.84
C GLY A 174 3.03 -7.86 -16.13
N THR A 175 3.87 -6.83 -16.06
CA THR A 175 5.17 -6.88 -15.36
C THR A 175 5.31 -5.79 -14.31
N THR A 176 4.80 -4.59 -14.59
CA THR A 176 4.96 -3.41 -13.76
C THR A 176 3.66 -2.61 -13.71
N ALA A 177 3.47 -1.90 -12.60
CA ALA A 177 2.35 -0.98 -12.43
C ALA A 177 2.86 0.47 -12.55
N HIS A 178 2.17 1.29 -13.32
CA HIS A 178 2.54 2.69 -13.55
C HIS A 178 1.43 3.63 -13.08
N PRO A 179 1.74 4.69 -12.31
CA PRO A 179 0.72 5.61 -11.86
C PRO A 179 0.11 6.36 -13.05
N ILE A 180 -1.21 6.36 -13.12
CA ILE A 180 -2.00 7.02 -14.17
C ILE A 180 -3.03 8.01 -13.63
N GLY A 181 -3.12 8.15 -12.31
CA GLY A 181 -3.98 9.12 -11.67
C GLY A 181 -3.76 9.18 -10.17
N ARG A 182 -3.92 10.38 -9.61
CA ARG A 182 -4.00 10.64 -8.17
C ARG A 182 -5.10 11.66 -7.96
N ILE A 183 -6.19 11.23 -7.34
CA ILE A 183 -7.41 12.03 -7.18
C ILE A 183 -7.78 12.03 -5.70
N THR A 184 -8.04 13.21 -5.14
CA THR A 184 -8.38 13.37 -3.72
C THR A 184 -9.81 13.88 -3.61
N GLY A 185 -10.58 13.41 -2.63
CA GLY A 185 -11.93 13.89 -2.34
C GLY A 185 -12.51 13.27 -1.07
N ASN A 186 -13.56 13.85 -0.49
CA ASN A 186 -14.26 13.26 0.66
C ASN A 186 -15.05 12.00 0.28
N SER A 187 -15.53 11.95 -0.96
CA SER A 187 -16.11 10.77 -1.58
C SER A 187 -15.61 10.65 -3.02
N LEU A 188 -15.34 9.42 -3.44
CA LEU A 188 -14.83 9.09 -4.76
C LEU A 188 -15.76 8.06 -5.40
N GLU A 189 -16.25 8.35 -6.60
CA GLU A 189 -17.10 7.45 -7.37
C GLU A 189 -16.45 7.16 -8.72
N ILE A 190 -16.51 5.90 -9.16
CA ILE A 190 -16.05 5.46 -10.49
C ILE A 190 -17.27 4.89 -11.20
N LYS A 191 -17.65 5.44 -12.35
CA LYS A 191 -18.81 4.96 -13.11
C LYS A 191 -18.72 5.29 -14.58
N ASP A 192 -19.37 4.48 -15.41
CA ASP A 192 -19.59 4.79 -16.81
C ASP A 192 -20.77 5.78 -16.90
N VAL A 193 -20.47 7.03 -17.25
CA VAL A 193 -21.47 8.11 -17.36
C VAL A 193 -22.00 8.22 -18.79
N THR A 194 -21.16 7.95 -19.78
CA THR A 194 -21.48 8.16 -21.20
C THR A 194 -21.96 6.91 -21.93
N GLY A 195 -21.81 5.73 -21.33
CA GLY A 195 -22.20 4.45 -21.91
C GLY A 195 -21.24 3.95 -23.00
N ASP A 196 -20.06 4.56 -23.13
CA ASP A 196 -19.02 4.21 -24.11
C ASP A 196 -17.95 3.27 -23.52
N GLY A 197 -18.17 2.77 -22.30
CA GLY A 197 -17.23 1.90 -21.58
C GLY A 197 -16.11 2.66 -20.87
N LEU A 198 -15.92 3.96 -21.15
CA LEU A 198 -14.96 4.79 -20.42
C LEU A 198 -15.54 5.18 -19.07
N LYS A 199 -14.79 4.92 -18.00
CA LYS A 199 -15.21 5.31 -16.65
C LYS A 199 -14.81 6.75 -16.40
N GLU A 200 -15.70 7.48 -15.75
CA GLU A 200 -15.42 8.77 -15.15
C GLU A 200 -15.22 8.60 -13.65
N ILE A 201 -14.28 9.38 -13.11
CA ILE A 201 -14.04 9.45 -11.68
C ILE A 201 -14.57 10.78 -11.18
N ILE A 202 -15.45 10.73 -10.18
CA ILE A 202 -16.05 11.91 -9.57
C ILE A 202 -15.48 12.04 -8.16
N ALA A 203 -14.82 13.17 -7.90
CA ALA A 203 -14.34 13.54 -6.58
C ALA A 203 -15.28 14.59 -5.97
N ASN A 204 -15.89 14.28 -4.83
CA ASN A 204 -16.75 15.20 -4.11
C ASN A 204 -16.02 15.79 -2.91
N HIS A 205 -15.94 17.11 -2.85
CA HIS A 205 -15.40 17.88 -1.73
C HIS A 205 -16.55 18.57 -0.99
N ASN A 206 -16.80 18.12 0.23
CA ASN A 206 -17.88 18.60 1.08
C ASN A 206 -17.33 19.56 2.13
N ARG A 207 -17.87 20.77 2.17
CA ARG A 207 -17.51 21.78 3.17
C ARG A 207 -18.77 22.36 3.82
N TYR A 208 -18.79 22.32 5.14
CA TYR A 208 -19.80 23.02 5.93
C TYR A 208 -19.48 24.52 5.95
N ILE A 209 -20.45 25.33 5.53
CA ILE A 209 -20.40 26.78 5.59
C ILE A 209 -21.42 27.23 6.63
N TRP A 210 -20.91 27.85 7.69
CA TRP A 210 -21.71 28.42 8.77
C TRP A 210 -21.82 29.91 8.49
N ASN A 211 -23.03 30.42 8.23
CA ASN A 211 -23.26 31.84 8.01
C ASN A 211 -24.51 32.33 8.77
N HIS A 212 -24.73 33.64 8.81
CA HIS A 212 -25.83 34.27 9.54
C HIS A 212 -27.23 33.92 8.98
N LEU A 213 -27.31 33.20 7.85
CA LEU A 213 -28.55 32.76 7.19
C LEU A 213 -28.84 31.26 7.41
N GLY A 214 -27.98 30.54 8.13
CA GLY A 214 -28.12 29.11 8.44
C GLY A 214 -26.95 28.26 7.95
N ASP A 215 -26.99 26.97 8.30
CA ASP A 215 -25.93 26.03 7.92
C ASP A 215 -26.14 25.57 6.47
N THR A 216 -25.09 25.68 5.65
CA THR A 216 -25.10 25.27 4.25
C THR A 216 -24.01 24.24 4.01
N LEU A 217 -24.36 23.13 3.36
CA LEU A 217 -23.36 22.22 2.81
C LEU A 217 -23.00 22.68 1.39
N ALA A 218 -21.73 23.05 1.19
CA ALA A 218 -21.19 23.25 -0.14
C ALA A 218 -20.51 21.97 -0.59
N THR A 219 -20.96 21.44 -1.73
CA THR A 219 -20.31 20.31 -2.41
C THR A 219 -19.70 20.81 -3.70
N GLU A 220 -18.39 20.65 -3.84
CA GLU A 220 -17.67 20.83 -5.09
C GLU A 220 -17.34 19.46 -5.66
N SER A 221 -17.93 19.14 -6.81
CA SER A 221 -17.70 17.90 -7.53
C SER A 221 -16.71 18.18 -8.67
N GLU A 222 -15.64 17.41 -8.74
CA GLU A 222 -14.68 17.42 -9.83
C GLU A 222 -14.81 16.14 -10.66
N PHE A 223 -14.77 16.28 -11.98
CA PHE A 223 -14.98 15.19 -12.93
C PHE A 223 -13.69 14.92 -13.69
N TYR A 224 -13.25 13.66 -13.66
CA TYR A 224 -12.01 13.19 -14.26
C TYR A 224 -12.32 12.12 -15.30
N ARG A 225 -11.63 12.19 -16.44
CA ARG A 225 -11.77 11.22 -17.54
C ARG A 225 -10.40 10.83 -18.08
N TRP A 226 -10.33 9.62 -18.62
CA TRP A 226 -9.16 9.15 -19.35
C TRP A 226 -8.93 9.98 -20.62
N ASN A 227 -7.71 10.50 -20.79
CA ASN A 227 -7.33 11.28 -21.98
C ASN A 227 -6.39 10.54 -22.94
N GLY A 228 -6.24 9.22 -22.77
CA GLY A 228 -5.27 8.40 -23.52
C GLY A 228 -3.95 8.15 -22.78
N LYS A 229 -3.66 8.89 -21.71
CA LYS A 229 -2.43 8.72 -20.92
C LYS A 229 -2.65 8.70 -19.41
N ALA A 230 -3.55 9.55 -18.92
CA ALA A 230 -3.84 9.68 -17.50
C ALA A 230 -5.31 10.12 -17.29
N PHE A 231 -5.79 9.95 -16.07
CA PHE A 231 -7.02 10.62 -15.65
C PHE A 231 -6.76 12.11 -15.44
N GLN A 232 -7.53 12.94 -16.14
CA GLN A 232 -7.43 14.39 -16.07
C GLN A 232 -8.79 15.01 -15.74
N ARG A 233 -8.78 16.01 -14.86
CA ARG A 233 -9.97 16.81 -14.56
C ARG A 233 -10.39 17.56 -15.82
N TYR A 234 -11.65 17.38 -16.23
CA TYR A 234 -12.21 18.04 -17.41
C TYR A 234 -13.37 18.99 -17.07
N ASP A 235 -14.01 18.80 -15.92
CA ASP A 235 -15.11 19.66 -15.46
C ASP A 235 -15.15 19.76 -13.93
N SER A 236 -15.86 20.77 -13.40
CA SER A 236 -16.22 20.87 -11.99
C SER A 236 -17.56 21.58 -11.79
N LYS A 237 -18.30 21.16 -10.76
CA LYS A 237 -19.61 21.71 -10.41
C LYS A 237 -19.71 21.99 -8.92
N LYS A 238 -20.18 23.19 -8.59
CA LYS A 238 -20.48 23.56 -7.21
C LYS A 238 -21.97 23.55 -6.96
N THR A 239 -22.37 22.87 -5.88
CA THR A 239 -23.76 22.80 -5.39
C THR A 239 -23.80 23.33 -3.96
N LEU A 240 -24.79 24.16 -3.67
CA LEU A 240 -25.07 24.65 -2.31
C LEU A 240 -26.39 24.05 -1.84
N THR A 241 -26.35 23.29 -0.75
CA THR A 241 -27.51 22.61 -0.18
C THR A 241 -27.77 23.18 1.21
N PRO A 242 -28.88 23.91 1.42
CA PRO A 242 -29.28 24.34 2.76
C PRO A 242 -29.51 23.13 3.66
N ILE A 243 -28.93 23.12 4.86
CA ILE A 243 -29.20 22.10 5.86
C ILE A 243 -30.45 22.54 6.60
N LYS A 244 -31.58 21.89 6.32
CA LYS A 244 -32.82 22.14 7.07
C LYS A 244 -32.66 21.49 8.45
N ASN A 245 -32.62 22.34 9.48
CA ASN A 245 -32.80 21.93 10.88
C ASN A 245 -34.26 21.59 11.16
#